data_AF-A0A7C2IM65-F1
#
_entry.id   AF-A0A7C2IM65-F1
#
_cell.length_a   1.000
_cell.length_b   1.000
_cell.length_c   1.000
_cell.angle_alpha   90.00
_cell.angle_beta   90.00
_cell.angle_gamma   90.00
#
_symmetry.space_group_name_H-M   'P 1'
#
loop_
_entity.id
_entity.type
_entity.pdbx_description
1 polymer ?
#
loop_
_entity_poly.entity_id
_entity_poly.type
_entity_poly.pdbx_seq_one_letter_code
_entity_poly.pdbx_strand_id
1 'polypeptide(L)'
;MALAVMLPQGSRPAVALQESYVFEGSGWGHGVGMSQWGAYGMAKQGFNYREILSYYYRGTKVSAWSCPAEIRVGLLEGQSSIELAPQSGSFTFYTSDGDIPGGTLVPGGKWTVTQGDDARFNILKPDGTLLNNAGYGGLNKPLYIRG
;
A
#
# COMPACT_ATOMS: atom_id res chain seq x y z
N MET A 1 36.00 20.18 77.08
CA MET A 1 35.97 20.98 75.85
C MET A 1 35.96 20.03 74.67
N ALA A 2 34.92 20.08 73.84
CA ALA A 2 34.81 19.28 72.63
C ALA A 2 35.29 20.11 71.43
N LEU A 3 36.09 19.50 70.55
CA LEU A 3 36.41 20.06 69.25
C LEU A 3 35.98 19.03 68.20
N ALA A 4 34.88 19.32 67.51
CA ALA A 4 34.36 18.50 66.42
C ALA A 4 34.98 18.98 65.09
N VAL A 5 35.67 18.09 64.39
CA VAL A 5 36.15 18.33 63.03
C VAL A 5 35.12 17.73 62.07
N MET A 6 34.41 18.61 61.37
CA MET A 6 33.42 18.26 60.36
C MET A 6 34.17 18.11 59.02
N LEU A 7 34.30 16.87 58.53
CA LEU A 7 34.83 16.62 57.19
C LEU A 7 33.68 16.74 56.18
N PRO A 8 33.86 17.44 55.04
CA PRO A 8 32.84 17.49 53.99
C PRO A 8 32.69 16.09 53.38
N GLN A 9 31.50 15.52 53.51
CA GLN A 9 31.15 14.30 52.80
C GLN A 9 31.13 14.62 51.30
N GLY A 10 32.17 14.20 50.58
CA GLY A 10 32.19 14.24 49.12
C GLY A 10 30.97 13.51 48.58
N SER A 11 30.29 14.11 47.60
CA SER A 11 29.19 13.51 46.86
C SER A 11 29.61 12.15 46.33
N ARG A 12 29.08 11.08 46.93
CA ARG A 12 29.25 9.72 46.41
C ARG A 12 28.62 9.70 45.02
N PRO A 13 29.34 9.33 43.95
CA PRO A 13 28.68 9.08 42.68
C PRO A 13 27.62 8.03 42.93
N ALA A 14 26.36 8.35 42.61
CA ALA A 14 25.31 7.36 42.54
C ALA A 14 25.73 6.39 41.44
N VAL A 15 26.26 5.23 41.85
CA VAL A 15 26.45 4.12 40.92
C VAL A 15 25.04 3.68 40.55
N ALA A 16 24.58 4.09 39.36
CA ALA A 16 23.38 3.53 38.78
C ALA A 16 23.62 2.03 38.68
N LEU A 17 22.91 1.24 39.50
CA LEU A 17 22.80 -0.19 39.28
C LEU A 17 22.12 -0.33 37.93
N GLN A 18 22.90 -0.63 36.91
CA GLN A 18 22.38 -0.93 35.59
C GLN A 18 21.72 -2.31 35.70
N GLU A 19 20.44 -2.33 36.11
CA GLU A 19 19.62 -3.53 36.03
C GLU A 19 19.42 -3.85 34.55
N SER A 20 20.25 -4.74 34.02
CA SER A 20 20.13 -5.22 32.67
C SER A 20 19.06 -6.30 32.60
N TYR A 21 18.02 -6.02 31.83
CA TYR A 21 17.00 -7.00 31.47
C TYR A 21 17.36 -7.57 30.09
N VAL A 22 17.70 -8.85 30.04
CA VAL A 22 17.98 -9.57 28.78
C VAL A 22 16.70 -10.28 28.34
N PHE A 23 16.19 -9.89 27.17
CA PHE A 23 15.07 -10.56 26.52
C PHE A 23 15.60 -11.44 25.41
N GLU A 24 15.52 -12.76 25.60
CA GLU A 24 15.80 -13.74 24.55
C GLU A 24 14.48 -14.12 23.85
N GLY A 25 14.32 -13.64 22.62
CA GLY A 25 13.20 -13.99 21.75
C GLY A 25 13.70 -14.74 20.53
N SER A 26 12.88 -15.65 19.99
CA SER A 26 13.13 -16.28 18.69
C SER A 26 11.89 -16.12 17.79
N GLY A 27 12.11 -16.04 16.49
CA GLY A 27 11.06 -15.75 15.50
C GLY A 27 11.01 -14.28 15.08
N TRP A 28 10.67 -14.05 13.81
CA TRP A 28 10.53 -12.71 13.21
C TRP A 28 9.19 -12.68 12.47
N GLY A 29 8.20 -11.96 13.01
CA GLY A 29 6.86 -11.83 12.43
C GLY A 29 5.73 -12.29 13.35
N HIS A 30 4.49 -12.17 12.87
CA HIS A 30 3.27 -12.43 13.65
C HIS A 30 2.97 -13.92 13.90
N GLY A 31 3.86 -14.83 13.47
CA GLY A 31 3.80 -16.27 13.80
C GLY A 31 2.66 -17.06 13.15
N VAL A 32 1.94 -16.49 12.18
CA VAL A 32 0.81 -17.16 11.50
C VAL A 32 1.11 -17.37 10.03
N GLY A 33 0.77 -18.54 9.50
CA GLY A 33 0.93 -18.87 8.08
C GLY A 33 2.31 -19.44 7.75
N MET A 34 2.98 -18.87 6.75
CA MET A 34 4.20 -19.41 6.17
C MET A 34 5.49 -18.79 6.74
N SER A 35 6.37 -19.62 7.28
CA SER A 35 7.74 -19.22 7.61
C SER A 35 8.56 -19.06 6.33
N GLN A 36 9.06 -17.85 6.05
CA GLN A 36 9.89 -17.59 4.86
C GLN A 36 11.16 -18.47 4.85
N TRP A 37 11.82 -18.60 6.00
CA TRP A 37 13.01 -19.44 6.15
C TRP A 37 12.70 -20.93 6.03
N GLY A 38 11.57 -21.38 6.57
CA GLY A 38 11.15 -22.77 6.42
C GLY A 38 10.75 -23.11 4.97
N ALA A 39 10.07 -22.19 4.28
CA ALA A 39 9.77 -22.31 2.84
C ALA A 39 11.06 -22.37 2.00
N TYR A 40 12.05 -21.52 2.31
CA TYR A 40 13.37 -21.57 1.67
C TYR A 40 14.09 -22.90 1.91
N GLY A 41 14.03 -23.44 3.14
CA GLY A 41 14.59 -24.76 3.47
C GLY A 41 13.92 -25.89 2.69
N MET A 42 12.60 -25.87 2.58
CA MET A 42 11.85 -26.84 1.76
C MET A 42 12.20 -26.71 0.27
N ALA A 43 12.30 -25.49 -0.27
CA ALA A 43 12.71 -25.30 -1.66
C ALA A 43 14.10 -25.88 -1.94
N LYS A 44 15.05 -25.71 -1.01
CA LYS A 44 16.39 -26.32 -1.09
C LYS A 44 16.37 -27.86 -1.05
N GLN A 45 15.36 -28.45 -0.43
CA GLN A 45 15.14 -29.90 -0.40
C GLN A 45 14.38 -30.42 -1.62
N GLY A 46 14.04 -29.55 -2.59
CA GLY A 46 13.40 -29.93 -3.84
C GLY A 46 11.88 -29.84 -3.85
N PHE A 47 11.25 -29.37 -2.75
CA PHE A 47 9.80 -29.16 -2.73
C PHE A 47 9.40 -28.00 -3.65
N ASN A 48 8.36 -28.21 -4.44
CA ASN A 48 7.80 -27.17 -5.29
C ASN A 48 6.88 -26.23 -4.51
N TYR A 49 6.55 -25.08 -5.10
CA TYR A 49 5.72 -24.06 -4.45
C TYR A 49 4.34 -24.56 -4.00
N ARG A 50 3.73 -25.52 -4.72
CA ARG A 50 2.42 -26.07 -4.34
C ARG A 50 2.52 -26.91 -3.08
N GLU A 51 3.59 -27.68 -2.94
CA GLU A 51 3.87 -28.51 -1.76
C GLU A 51 4.17 -27.64 -0.55
N ILE A 52 5.00 -26.60 -0.74
CA ILE A 52 5.32 -25.63 0.33
C ILE A 52 4.06 -24.91 0.81
N LEU A 53 3.24 -24.38 -0.11
CA LEU A 53 2.01 -23.69 0.26
C LEU A 53 1.00 -24.64 0.93
N SER A 54 0.87 -25.87 0.45
CA SER A 54 -0.04 -26.85 1.06
C SER A 54 0.41 -27.29 2.46
N TYR A 55 1.73 -27.26 2.72
CA TYR A 55 2.29 -27.54 4.04
C TYR A 55 1.90 -26.46 5.06
N TYR A 56 2.04 -25.18 4.70
CA TYR A 56 1.73 -24.06 5.59
C TYR A 56 0.24 -23.70 5.67
N TYR A 57 -0.50 -23.92 4.57
CA TYR A 57 -1.90 -23.55 4.44
C TYR A 57 -2.74 -24.79 4.13
N ARG A 58 -2.92 -25.63 5.16
CA ARG A 58 -3.69 -26.88 5.04
C ARG A 58 -5.13 -26.60 4.58
N GLY A 59 -5.60 -27.42 3.64
CA GLY A 59 -6.95 -27.29 3.07
C GLY A 59 -7.08 -26.23 1.96
N THR A 60 -6.01 -25.51 1.62
CA THR A 60 -6.01 -24.59 0.47
C THR A 60 -5.73 -25.33 -0.84
N LYS A 61 -6.21 -24.77 -1.95
CA LYS A 61 -5.90 -25.25 -3.29
C LYS A 61 -5.23 -24.13 -4.06
N VAL A 62 -4.09 -24.44 -4.67
CA VAL A 62 -3.39 -23.52 -5.57
C VAL A 62 -4.02 -23.61 -6.96
N SER A 63 -4.83 -22.62 -7.32
CA SER A 63 -5.43 -22.47 -8.64
C SER A 63 -4.74 -21.36 -9.42
N ALA A 64 -4.66 -21.52 -10.75
CA ALA A 64 -4.37 -20.38 -11.61
C ALA A 64 -5.55 -19.40 -11.51
N TRP A 65 -5.24 -18.14 -11.23
CA TRP A 65 -6.23 -17.07 -11.34
C TRP A 65 -6.09 -16.46 -12.73
N SER A 66 -7.14 -16.56 -13.55
CA SER A 66 -7.19 -15.78 -14.78
C SER A 66 -7.29 -14.31 -14.39
N CYS A 67 -6.33 -13.50 -14.82
CA CYS A 67 -6.45 -12.05 -14.70
C CYS A 67 -7.82 -11.66 -15.28
N PRO A 68 -8.73 -11.06 -14.50
CA PRO A 68 -10.02 -10.66 -15.02
C PRO A 68 -9.78 -9.67 -16.15
N ALA A 69 -10.61 -9.73 -17.20
CA ALA A 69 -10.52 -8.81 -18.33
C ALA A 69 -10.70 -7.34 -17.91
N GLU A 70 -11.18 -7.09 -16.69
CA GLU A 70 -11.39 -5.75 -16.14
C GLU A 70 -10.85 -5.66 -14.71
N ILE A 71 -9.88 -4.78 -14.48
CA ILE A 71 -9.37 -4.44 -13.14
C ILE A 71 -9.91 -3.08 -12.77
N ARG A 72 -10.66 -3.00 -11.65
CA ARG A 72 -11.17 -1.74 -11.11
C ARG A 72 -10.10 -1.11 -10.22
N VAL A 73 -9.58 0.04 -10.64
CA VAL A 73 -8.67 0.85 -9.82
C VAL A 73 -9.44 2.06 -9.31
N GLY A 74 -9.55 2.19 -7.98
CA GLY A 74 -10.08 3.40 -7.33
C GLY A 74 -9.08 4.53 -7.47
N LEU A 75 -9.29 5.43 -8.42
CA LEU A 75 -8.28 6.43 -8.79
C LEU A 75 -8.10 7.57 -7.77
N LEU A 76 -9.08 7.78 -6.89
CA LEU A 76 -9.12 8.92 -5.97
C LEU A 76 -9.49 8.53 -4.53
N GLU A 77 -9.25 7.28 -4.13
CA GLU A 77 -9.43 6.88 -2.73
C GLU A 77 -8.37 7.59 -1.86
N GLY A 78 -8.78 8.70 -1.22
CA GLY A 78 -7.91 9.51 -0.36
C GLY A 78 -6.99 10.51 -1.08
N GLN A 79 -7.21 10.78 -2.38
CA GLN A 79 -6.43 11.74 -3.18
C GLN A 79 -7.38 12.74 -3.85
N SER A 80 -7.05 14.03 -3.85
CA SER A 80 -7.84 15.09 -4.53
C SER A 80 -7.45 15.28 -6.01
N SER A 81 -6.31 14.71 -6.41
CA SER A 81 -5.78 14.77 -7.78
C SER A 81 -4.94 13.54 -8.09
N ILE A 82 -5.01 13.05 -9.33
CA ILE A 82 -4.14 11.99 -9.86
C ILE A 82 -3.72 12.31 -11.30
N GLU A 83 -2.47 11.97 -11.65
CA GLU A 83 -1.98 11.98 -13.01
C GLU A 83 -1.91 10.55 -13.56
N LEU A 84 -2.44 10.36 -14.76
CA LEU A 84 -2.50 9.08 -15.46
C LEU A 84 -1.79 9.21 -16.81
N ALA A 85 -0.78 8.38 -17.03
CA ALA A 85 -0.03 8.33 -18.28
C ALA A 85 0.04 6.88 -18.76
N PRO A 86 -0.80 6.47 -19.74
CA PRO A 86 -0.73 5.13 -20.31
C PRO A 86 0.64 4.92 -20.96
N GLN A 87 1.31 3.82 -20.63
CA GLN A 87 2.56 3.42 -21.28
C GLN A 87 2.31 2.42 -22.44
N SER A 88 1.20 1.68 -22.38
CA SER A 88 0.77 0.71 -23.39
C SER A 88 -0.71 0.41 -23.25
N GLY A 89 -1.40 0.11 -24.35
CA GLY A 89 -2.86 -0.14 -24.36
C GLY A 89 -3.69 1.15 -24.30
N SER A 90 -5.02 1.01 -24.36
CA SER A 90 -5.96 2.11 -24.25
C SER A 90 -6.88 1.89 -23.07
N PHE A 91 -7.03 2.89 -22.22
CA PHE A 91 -7.93 2.83 -21.07
C PHE A 91 -9.08 3.80 -21.28
N THR A 92 -10.30 3.43 -20.89
CA THR A 92 -11.49 4.29 -20.98
C THR A 92 -12.00 4.61 -19.58
N PHE A 93 -12.21 5.90 -19.32
CA PHE A 93 -12.89 6.37 -18.11
C PHE A 93 -14.38 6.02 -18.15
N TYR A 94 -14.91 5.54 -17.03
CA TYR A 94 -16.33 5.22 -16.91
C TYR A 94 -16.85 5.49 -15.49
N THR A 95 -18.16 5.66 -15.39
CA THR A 95 -18.90 5.79 -14.11
C THR A 95 -20.00 4.75 -14.04
N SER A 96 -20.83 4.79 -12.99
CA SER A 96 -22.06 3.97 -12.92
C SER A 96 -23.00 4.16 -14.12
N ASP A 97 -22.92 5.31 -14.78
CA ASP A 97 -23.80 5.69 -15.89
C ASP A 97 -23.25 5.21 -17.26
N GLY A 98 -22.04 4.64 -17.29
CA GLY A 98 -21.38 4.12 -18.49
C GLY A 98 -20.06 4.82 -18.82
N ASP A 99 -19.57 4.54 -20.03
CA ASP A 99 -18.31 5.09 -20.56
C ASP A 99 -18.42 6.60 -20.79
N ILE A 100 -17.33 7.32 -20.52
CA ILE A 100 -17.23 8.76 -20.77
C ILE A 100 -16.78 8.97 -22.22
N PRO A 101 -17.60 9.62 -23.08
CA PRO A 101 -17.24 9.88 -24.46
C PRO A 101 -15.96 10.71 -24.57
N GLY A 102 -15.00 10.23 -25.37
CA GLY A 102 -13.69 10.89 -25.52
C GLY A 102 -12.77 10.75 -24.30
N GLY A 103 -13.18 10.01 -23.27
CA GLY A 103 -12.38 9.67 -22.09
C GLY A 103 -11.48 8.46 -22.30
N THR A 104 -10.99 8.23 -23.51
CA THR A 104 -10.06 7.14 -23.81
C THR A 104 -8.63 7.65 -23.74
N LEU A 105 -7.89 7.21 -22.73
CA LEU A 105 -6.48 7.48 -22.57
C LEU A 105 -5.68 6.57 -23.51
N VAL A 106 -4.83 7.18 -24.32
CA VAL A 106 -3.87 6.51 -25.21
C VAL A 106 -2.44 6.86 -24.80
N PRO A 107 -1.44 6.03 -25.15
CA PRO A 107 -0.05 6.35 -24.83
C PRO A 107 0.41 7.65 -25.49
N GLY A 108 1.26 8.40 -24.80
CA GLY A 108 1.84 9.65 -25.31
C GLY A 108 1.27 10.94 -24.74
N GLY A 109 0.39 10.88 -23.73
CA GLY A 109 -0.13 12.06 -23.05
C GLY A 109 -0.46 11.80 -21.58
N LYS A 110 -0.29 12.84 -20.76
CA LYS A 110 -0.67 12.83 -19.34
C LYS A 110 -2.10 13.33 -19.18
N TRP A 111 -2.95 12.54 -18.55
CA TRP A 111 -4.29 12.93 -18.17
C TRP A 111 -4.30 13.28 -16.69
N THR A 112 -4.98 14.34 -16.31
CA THR A 112 -5.10 14.73 -14.90
C THR A 112 -6.56 14.59 -14.49
N VAL A 113 -6.84 13.92 -13.38
CA VAL A 113 -8.17 13.88 -12.80
C VAL A 113 -8.13 14.62 -11.47
N THR A 114 -9.00 15.60 -11.31
CA THR A 114 -9.14 16.37 -10.07
C THR A 114 -10.57 16.31 -9.55
N GLN A 115 -10.74 16.45 -8.24
CA GLN A 115 -12.05 16.67 -7.64
C GLN A 115 -12.43 18.16 -7.77
N GLY A 116 -13.56 18.44 -8.41
CA GLY A 116 -14.13 19.79 -8.52
C GLY A 116 -14.90 20.19 -7.26
N ASP A 117 -15.11 21.50 -7.10
CA ASP A 117 -15.86 22.08 -5.97
C ASP A 117 -17.33 21.62 -5.93
N ASP A 118 -17.86 21.15 -7.06
CA ASP A 118 -19.19 20.58 -7.20
C ASP A 118 -19.26 19.08 -6.84
N ALA A 119 -18.21 18.57 -6.20
CA ALA A 119 -18.02 17.18 -5.82
C ALA A 119 -18.01 16.18 -6.99
N ARG A 120 -17.87 16.65 -8.24
CA ARG A 120 -17.67 15.83 -9.44
C ARG A 120 -16.19 15.74 -9.82
N PHE A 121 -15.85 14.82 -10.70
CA PHE A 121 -14.48 14.62 -11.18
C PHE A 121 -14.26 15.38 -12.49
N ASN A 122 -13.28 16.27 -12.49
CA ASN A 122 -12.81 17.00 -13.64
C ASN A 122 -11.67 16.21 -14.29
N ILE A 123 -11.82 15.89 -15.57
CA ILE A 123 -10.80 15.15 -16.33
C ILE A 123 -10.15 16.13 -17.30
N LEU A 124 -8.88 16.42 -17.09
CA LEU A 124 -8.06 17.24 -17.99
C LEU A 124 -7.33 16.34 -18.97
N LYS A 125 -7.43 16.69 -20.25
CA LYS A 125 -6.67 16.08 -21.34
C LYS A 125 -5.18 16.47 -21.25
N PRO A 126 -4.31 15.82 -22.04
CA PRO A 126 -2.89 16.19 -22.13
C PRO A 126 -2.61 17.61 -22.57
N ASP A 127 -3.57 18.27 -23.23
CA ASP A 127 -3.50 19.69 -23.62
C ASP A 127 -3.93 20.65 -22.49
N GLY A 128 -4.30 20.14 -21.31
CA GLY A 128 -4.78 20.91 -20.17
C GLY A 128 -6.26 21.31 -20.26
N THR A 129 -6.98 20.94 -21.31
CA THR A 129 -8.40 21.26 -21.46
C THR A 129 -9.30 20.27 -20.73
N LEU A 130 -10.43 20.75 -20.21
CA LEU A 130 -11.42 19.91 -19.55
C LEU A 130 -12.15 19.04 -20.58
N LEU A 131 -12.24 17.74 -20.31
CA LEU A 131 -12.90 16.77 -21.16
C LEU A 131 -14.40 17.07 -21.28
N ASN A 132 -14.82 17.43 -22.49
CA ASN A 132 -16.18 17.86 -22.84
C ASN A 132 -16.72 19.03 -22.01
N ASN A 133 -15.82 19.83 -21.41
CA ASN A 133 -16.18 20.96 -20.55
C ASN A 133 -17.19 20.59 -19.43
N ALA A 134 -17.08 19.37 -18.89
CA ALA A 134 -18.01 18.83 -17.90
C ALA A 134 -17.28 18.05 -16.80
N GLY A 135 -17.90 18.00 -15.62
CA GLY A 135 -17.51 17.12 -14.51
C GLY A 135 -18.32 15.81 -14.51
N TYR A 136 -17.67 14.70 -14.17
CA TYR A 136 -18.23 13.35 -14.23
C TYR A 136 -18.31 12.71 -12.84
N GLY A 137 -19.30 11.83 -12.63
CA GLY A 137 -19.42 11.08 -11.38
C GLY A 137 -19.64 11.96 -10.14
N GLY A 138 -19.10 11.53 -9.00
CA GLY A 138 -19.05 12.27 -7.74
C GLY A 138 -18.92 11.36 -6.52
N LEU A 139 -19.16 11.89 -5.31
CA LEU A 139 -18.97 11.14 -4.05
C LEU A 139 -19.73 9.80 -3.98
N ASN A 140 -20.93 9.75 -4.55
CA ASN A 140 -21.75 8.53 -4.63
C ASN A 140 -21.67 7.83 -6.01
N LYS A 141 -20.86 8.36 -6.91
CA LYS A 141 -20.67 7.90 -8.30
C LYS A 141 -19.17 7.90 -8.64
N PRO A 142 -18.39 6.98 -8.08
CA PRO A 142 -16.94 6.93 -8.29
C PRO A 142 -16.56 6.84 -9.77
N LEU A 143 -15.42 7.44 -10.11
CA LEU A 143 -14.80 7.36 -11.43
C LEU A 143 -13.86 6.16 -11.48
N TYR A 144 -13.99 5.37 -12.54
CA TYR A 144 -13.18 4.19 -12.79
C TYR A 144 -12.47 4.28 -14.14
N ILE A 145 -11.49 3.39 -14.33
CA ILE A 145 -10.84 3.11 -15.61
C ILE A 145 -10.89 1.63 -15.91
N ARG A 146 -11.03 1.29 -17.19
CA ARG A 146 -10.89 -0.07 -17.74
C ARG A 146 -10.05 -0.03 -19.01
N GLY A 147 -9.32 -1.09 -19.33
CA GLY A 147 -8.50 -1.20 -20.54
C GLY A 147 -8.52 -2.59 -21.11
#